data_AF-V2YBZ8-F1
#
_entry.id   AF-V2YBZ8-F1
#
_cell.length_a   1.000
_cell.length_b   1.000
_cell.length_c   1.000
_cell.angle_alpha   90.00
_cell.angle_beta   90.00
_cell.angle_gamma   90.00
#
_symmetry.space_group_name_H-M   'P 1'
#
loop_
_entity.id
_entity.type
_entity.pdbx_description
1 polymer ?
#
loop_
_entity_poly.entity_id
_entity_poly.type
_entity_poly.pdbx_seq_one_letter_code
_entity_poly.pdbx_strand_id
1 'polypeptide(L)'
;MRRLKTIIPVAGILLLILSATSLYVAMQALSDIRPAEDYEDIGVLTFQPYDVLPVQVKNTGASSRDRRMNPTKTVYMVYYRATDGSGYKWSNEAFSKDHGQRVVEAGETVERRVLRIPADRTYITVEPEQSAGSYTAGLRQKYTTIFALAGAYVLLYGLGWCVLILVKKAKRGSQAW
;
A
#
# COMPACT_ATOMS: atom_id res chain seq x y z
N MET A 1 -11.16 37.73 -2.04
CA MET A 1 -11.98 37.05 -0.99
C MET A 1 -13.04 36.08 -1.53
N ARG A 2 -13.77 36.38 -2.62
CA ARG A 2 -14.91 35.54 -3.10
C ARG A 2 -14.50 34.13 -3.56
N ARG A 3 -13.34 33.98 -4.22
CA ARG A 3 -12.81 32.66 -4.67
C ARG A 3 -12.36 31.77 -3.51
N LEU A 4 -11.76 32.33 -2.46
CA LEU A 4 -11.28 31.57 -1.30
C LEU A 4 -12.44 30.94 -0.51
N LYS A 5 -13.59 31.64 -0.42
CA LYS A 5 -14.81 31.14 0.21
C LYS A 5 -15.40 29.89 -0.46
N THR A 6 -15.12 29.69 -1.75
CA THR A 6 -15.58 28.50 -2.50
C THR A 6 -14.54 27.37 -2.53
N ILE A 7 -13.24 27.70 -2.47
CA ILE A 7 -12.17 26.70 -2.50
C ILE A 7 -12.09 25.90 -1.19
N ILE A 8 -12.23 26.56 -0.04
CA ILE A 8 -12.17 25.91 1.28
C ILE A 8 -13.18 24.75 1.43
N PRO A 9 -14.48 24.93 1.14
CA PRO A 9 -15.43 23.82 1.27
C PRO A 9 -15.18 22.70 0.25
N VAL A 10 -14.77 23.04 -0.98
CA VAL A 10 -14.46 22.03 -2.01
C VAL A 10 -13.24 21.19 -1.62
N ALA A 11 -12.17 21.83 -1.16
CA ALA A 11 -10.99 21.13 -0.66
C ALA A 11 -11.32 20.25 0.55
N GLY A 12 -12.18 20.73 1.46
CA GLY A 12 -12.65 19.94 2.59
C GLY A 12 -13.44 18.70 2.18
N ILE A 13 -14.33 18.81 1.18
CA ILE A 13 -15.10 17.65 0.67
C ILE A 13 -14.17 16.65 -0.01
N LEU A 14 -13.20 17.10 -0.83
CA LEU A 14 -12.22 16.21 -1.46
C LEU A 14 -11.38 15.45 -0.43
N LEU A 15 -10.94 16.14 0.63
CA LEU A 15 -10.18 15.52 1.71
C LEU A 15 -11.05 14.55 2.53
N LEU A 16 -12.36 14.83 2.67
CA LEU A 16 -13.31 13.91 3.30
C LEU A 16 -13.47 12.61 2.50
N ILE A 17 -13.61 12.71 1.17
CA ILE A 17 -13.66 11.55 0.28
C ILE A 17 -12.36 10.74 0.39
N LEU A 18 -11.21 11.41 0.31
CA LEU A 18 -9.90 10.76 0.47
C LEU A 18 -9.79 10.03 1.83
N SER A 19 -10.25 10.67 2.90
CA SER A 19 -10.23 10.10 4.25
C SER A 19 -11.14 8.88 4.37
N ALA A 20 -12.36 8.95 3.84
CA ALA A 20 -13.29 7.82 3.81
C ALA A 20 -12.71 6.63 3.03
N THR A 21 -12.11 6.88 1.85
CA THR A 21 -11.46 5.81 1.08
C THR A 21 -10.25 5.23 1.80
N SER A 22 -9.44 6.06 2.45
CA SER A 22 -8.28 5.63 3.23
C SER A 22 -8.67 4.79 4.44
N LEU A 23 -9.75 5.15 5.14
CA LEU A 23 -10.30 4.36 6.26
C LEU A 23 -10.71 2.96 5.80
N TYR A 24 -11.43 2.87 4.69
CA TYR A 24 -11.89 1.60 4.13
C TYR A 24 -10.71 0.69 3.75
N VAL A 25 -9.70 1.23 3.07
CA VAL A 25 -8.49 0.48 2.70
C VAL A 25 -7.68 0.08 3.93
N ALA A 26 -7.49 0.98 4.89
CA ALA A 26 -6.74 0.69 6.11
C ALA A 26 -7.44 -0.37 6.97
N MET A 27 -8.77 -0.36 7.05
CA MET A 27 -9.56 -1.36 7.77
C MET A 27 -9.43 -2.76 7.14
N GLN A 28 -9.54 -2.85 5.81
CA GLN A 28 -9.30 -4.11 5.09
C GLN A 28 -7.87 -4.60 5.34
N ALA A 29 -6.88 -3.73 5.10
CA ALA A 29 -5.49 -4.09 5.28
C ALA A 29 -5.18 -4.55 6.71
N LEU A 30 -5.71 -3.88 7.74
CA LEU A 30 -5.53 -4.29 9.14
C LEU A 30 -6.17 -5.65 9.45
N SER A 31 -7.30 -5.96 8.82
CA SER A 31 -8.01 -7.24 8.98
C SER A 31 -7.27 -8.40 8.29
N ASP A 32 -6.63 -8.10 7.16
CA ASP A 32 -5.87 -9.08 6.37
C ASP A 32 -4.44 -9.31 6.90
N ILE A 33 -3.98 -8.50 7.87
CA ILE A 33 -2.65 -8.73 8.49
C ILE A 33 -2.70 -10.04 9.25
N ARG A 34 -1.93 -10.99 8.71
CA ARG A 34 -1.65 -12.24 9.38
C ARG A 34 -0.78 -12.00 10.64
N PRO A 35 -1.08 -12.65 11.76
CA PRO A 35 -0.30 -12.50 12.98
C PRO A 35 1.12 -13.07 12.81
N ALA A 36 2.06 -12.65 13.66
CA ALA A 36 3.48 -12.97 13.52
C ALA A 36 3.77 -14.46 13.72
N GLU A 37 3.02 -15.08 14.61
CA GLU A 37 3.07 -16.50 14.97
C GLU A 37 2.69 -17.45 13.83
N ASP A 38 1.96 -16.97 12.82
CA ASP A 38 1.62 -17.76 11.63
C ASP A 38 2.80 -17.90 10.65
N TYR A 39 3.86 -17.12 10.87
CA TYR A 39 5.08 -17.20 10.07
C TYR A 39 6.11 -18.09 10.76
N GLU A 40 6.70 -18.98 9.99
CA GLU A 40 7.88 -19.71 10.38
C GLU A 40 9.10 -19.02 9.76
N ASP A 41 9.99 -18.51 10.62
CA ASP A 41 11.19 -17.81 10.19
C ASP A 41 12.26 -18.82 9.76
N ILE A 42 12.55 -18.86 8.45
CA ILE A 42 13.57 -19.72 7.86
C ILE A 42 14.96 -19.09 8.00
N GLY A 43 15.03 -17.79 8.29
CA GLY A 43 16.26 -17.02 8.37
C GLY A 43 16.59 -16.26 7.09
N VAL A 44 17.76 -15.65 7.08
CA VAL A 44 18.28 -14.85 5.97
C VAL A 44 18.97 -15.76 4.97
N LEU A 45 18.51 -15.70 3.72
CA LEU A 45 19.10 -16.43 2.61
C LEU A 45 19.70 -15.45 1.59
N THR A 46 20.73 -15.92 0.91
CA THR A 46 21.34 -15.21 -0.21
C THR A 46 20.65 -15.60 -1.50
N PHE A 47 20.20 -14.61 -2.27
CA PHE A 47 19.49 -14.77 -3.53
C PHE A 47 20.34 -14.25 -4.69
N GLN A 48 20.48 -15.04 -5.74
CA GLN A 48 21.18 -14.64 -6.95
C GLN A 48 20.17 -14.44 -8.10
N PRO A 49 20.26 -13.33 -8.86
CA PRO A 49 19.45 -13.15 -10.06
C PRO A 49 19.84 -14.17 -11.12
N TYR A 50 18.87 -14.67 -11.88
CA TYR A 50 19.13 -15.67 -12.92
C TYR A 50 18.39 -15.43 -14.22
N ASP A 51 17.30 -14.64 -14.22
CA ASP A 51 16.50 -14.42 -15.43
C ASP A 51 15.70 -13.12 -15.35
N VAL A 52 15.35 -12.56 -16.51
CA VAL A 52 14.47 -11.42 -16.67
C VAL A 52 13.40 -11.73 -17.70
N LEU A 53 12.14 -11.82 -17.25
CA LEU A 53 11.03 -12.19 -18.12
C LEU A 53 9.99 -11.07 -18.21
N PRO A 54 9.40 -10.86 -19.40
CA PRO A 54 8.25 -9.99 -19.56
C PRO A 54 7.00 -10.65 -18.94
N VAL A 55 6.27 -9.88 -18.13
CA VAL A 55 5.01 -10.30 -17.48
C VAL A 55 3.91 -9.31 -17.85
N GLN A 56 2.75 -9.84 -18.24
CA GLN A 56 1.57 -9.03 -18.53
C GLN A 56 0.82 -8.72 -17.23
N VAL A 57 0.76 -7.44 -16.86
CA VAL A 57 0.02 -6.96 -15.68
C VAL A 57 -1.13 -6.07 -16.10
N LYS A 58 -2.17 -5.99 -15.26
CA LYS A 58 -3.33 -5.13 -15.51
C LYS A 58 -2.92 -3.66 -15.59
N ASN A 59 -3.42 -2.94 -16.59
CA ASN A 59 -3.09 -1.53 -16.80
C ASN A 59 -3.94 -0.60 -15.92
N THR A 60 -3.70 -0.65 -14.61
CA THR A 60 -4.48 0.09 -13.60
C THR A 60 -4.24 1.59 -13.62
N GLY A 61 -3.05 2.04 -14.03
CA GLY A 61 -2.69 3.46 -14.11
C GLY A 61 -3.21 4.19 -15.35
N ALA A 62 -3.69 3.47 -16.38
CA ALA A 62 -4.18 4.07 -17.60
C ALA A 62 -5.61 4.63 -17.46
N SER A 63 -5.93 5.61 -18.30
CA SER A 63 -7.27 6.19 -18.41
C SER A 63 -8.30 5.11 -18.78
N SER A 64 -9.59 5.34 -18.47
CA SER A 64 -10.65 4.36 -18.75
C SER A 64 -10.74 3.96 -20.22
N ARG A 65 -10.43 4.87 -21.15
CA ARG A 65 -10.41 4.56 -22.59
C ARG A 65 -9.21 3.68 -22.92
N ASP A 66 -8.03 4.09 -22.49
CA ASP A 66 -6.78 3.38 -22.80
C ASP A 66 -6.77 1.99 -22.19
N ARG A 67 -7.39 1.80 -21.01
CA ARG A 67 -7.54 0.49 -20.37
C ARG A 67 -8.51 -0.44 -21.12
N ARG A 68 -9.49 0.09 -21.85
CA ARG A 68 -10.36 -0.75 -22.70
C ARG A 68 -9.64 -1.21 -23.96
N MET A 69 -8.80 -0.33 -24.52
CA MET A 69 -8.03 -0.63 -25.72
C MET A 69 -6.79 -1.48 -25.40
N ASN A 70 -6.18 -1.28 -24.23
CA ASN A 70 -4.95 -1.90 -23.76
C ASN A 70 -5.10 -2.31 -22.29
N PRO A 71 -5.87 -3.38 -22.01
CA PRO A 71 -6.19 -3.80 -20.64
C PRO A 71 -4.97 -4.30 -19.86
N THR A 72 -3.91 -4.72 -20.55
CA THR A 72 -2.66 -5.19 -19.97
C THR A 72 -1.48 -4.36 -20.45
N LYS A 73 -0.48 -4.19 -19.60
CA LYS A 73 0.83 -3.65 -19.95
C LYS A 73 1.91 -4.69 -19.64
N THR A 74 3.02 -4.64 -20.38
CA THR A 74 4.19 -5.48 -20.10
C THR A 74 5.04 -4.79 -19.04
N VAL A 75 5.39 -5.54 -17.99
CA VAL A 75 6.45 -5.19 -17.03
C VAL A 75 7.54 -6.25 -17.10
N TYR A 76 8.77 -5.90 -16.77
CA TYR A 76 9.88 -6.85 -16.75
C TYR A 76 10.14 -7.23 -15.31
N MET A 77 10.20 -8.53 -15.01
CA MET A 77 10.47 -9.05 -13.67
C MET A 77 11.85 -9.70 -13.66
N VAL A 78 12.71 -9.32 -12.72
CA VAL A 78 13.96 -10.03 -12.43
C VAL A 78 13.64 -11.15 -11.46
N TYR A 79 14.06 -12.36 -11.79
CA TYR A 79 13.88 -13.55 -10.98
C TYR A 79 15.18 -13.91 -10.29
N TYR A 80 15.05 -14.25 -9.02
CA TYR A 80 16.12 -14.65 -8.13
C TYR A 80 15.86 -16.04 -7.56
N ARG A 81 16.93 -16.78 -7.31
CA ARG A 81 16.90 -18.09 -6.65
C ARG A 81 17.85 -18.08 -5.46
N ALA A 82 17.48 -18.78 -4.39
CA ALA A 82 18.36 -18.97 -3.25
C ALA A 82 19.61 -19.78 -3.65
N THR A 83 20.78 -19.38 -3.16
CA THR A 83 22.07 -19.99 -3.51
C THR A 83 22.38 -21.25 -2.71
N ASP A 84 21.66 -21.49 -1.62
CA ASP A 84 21.82 -22.61 -0.70
C ASP A 84 21.17 -23.93 -1.18
N GLY A 85 20.49 -23.91 -2.34
CA GLY A 85 19.79 -25.08 -2.88
C GLY A 85 18.42 -25.36 -2.24
N SER A 86 17.93 -24.50 -1.36
CA SER A 86 16.62 -24.63 -0.69
C SER A 86 15.42 -24.56 -1.65
N GLY A 87 15.61 -24.02 -2.86
CA GLY A 87 14.56 -23.85 -3.86
C GLY A 87 13.69 -22.61 -3.66
N TYR A 88 13.96 -21.77 -2.65
CA TYR A 88 13.27 -20.49 -2.50
C TYR A 88 13.58 -19.55 -3.67
N LYS A 89 12.56 -18.80 -4.08
CA LYS A 89 12.61 -17.87 -5.20
C LYS A 89 12.04 -16.53 -4.78
N TRP A 90 12.54 -15.49 -5.43
CA TRP A 90 12.03 -14.14 -5.25
C TRP A 90 12.02 -13.44 -6.60
N SER A 91 11.17 -12.46 -6.77
CA SER A 91 11.12 -11.67 -8.00
C SER A 91 10.85 -10.22 -7.68
N ASN A 92 11.44 -9.32 -8.46
CA ASN A 92 11.27 -7.88 -8.34
C ASN A 92 10.99 -7.26 -9.73
N GLU A 93 10.13 -6.24 -9.77
CA GLU A 93 9.87 -5.49 -11.00
C GLU A 93 11.12 -4.66 -11.35
N ALA A 94 11.63 -4.86 -12.55
CA ALA A 94 12.70 -4.06 -13.12
C ALA A 94 12.14 -2.79 -13.74
N PHE A 95 12.89 -1.70 -13.59
CA PHE A 95 12.57 -0.43 -14.23
C PHE A 95 12.41 -0.54 -15.77
N SER A 96 13.25 -1.36 -16.40
CA SER A 96 13.18 -1.69 -17.83
C SER A 96 13.79 -3.07 -18.08
N LYS A 97 13.57 -3.60 -19.29
CA LYS A 97 14.21 -4.85 -19.74
C LYS A 97 15.74 -4.78 -19.58
N ASP A 98 16.35 -3.75 -20.14
CA ASP A 98 17.81 -3.59 -20.12
C ASP A 98 18.35 -3.41 -18.71
N HIS A 99 17.60 -2.74 -17.83
CA HIS A 99 17.98 -2.64 -16.43
C HIS A 99 17.97 -4.02 -15.75
N GLY A 100 16.90 -4.79 -15.95
CA GLY A 100 16.83 -6.15 -15.40
C GLY A 100 17.95 -7.04 -15.94
N GLN A 101 18.23 -6.95 -17.24
CA GLN A 101 19.32 -7.70 -17.88
C GLN A 101 20.68 -7.38 -17.25
N ARG A 102 20.97 -6.10 -17.01
CA ARG A 102 22.19 -5.68 -16.30
C ARG A 102 22.28 -6.26 -14.89
N VAL A 103 21.15 -6.37 -14.17
CA VAL A 103 21.12 -6.99 -12.84
C VAL A 103 21.48 -8.48 -12.91
N VAL A 104 20.96 -9.20 -13.90
CA VAL A 104 21.30 -10.62 -14.10
C VAL A 104 22.76 -10.79 -14.52
N GLU A 105 23.25 -9.95 -15.43
CA GLU A 105 24.64 -9.99 -15.90
C GLU A 105 25.65 -9.63 -14.80
N ALA A 106 25.33 -8.66 -13.94
CA ALA A 106 26.14 -8.33 -12.79
C ALA A 106 26.19 -9.48 -11.78
N GLY A 107 25.11 -10.27 -11.68
CA GLY A 107 25.05 -11.44 -10.81
C GLY A 107 25.11 -11.10 -9.31
N GLU A 108 24.90 -9.83 -8.94
CA GLU A 108 24.97 -9.34 -7.57
C GLU A 108 23.92 -10.04 -6.69
N THR A 109 24.39 -10.63 -5.60
CA THR A 109 23.53 -11.35 -4.67
C THR A 109 22.82 -10.39 -3.72
N VAL A 110 21.59 -10.73 -3.35
CA VAL A 110 20.77 -9.98 -2.41
C VAL A 110 20.43 -10.85 -1.21
N GLU A 111 20.64 -10.34 -0.01
CA GLU A 111 20.18 -11.01 1.21
C GLU A 111 18.72 -10.67 1.50
N ARG A 112 17.91 -11.69 1.77
CA ARG A 112 16.52 -11.52 2.18
C ARG A 112 16.15 -12.55 3.22
N ARG A 113 15.32 -12.16 4.19
CA ARG A 113 14.75 -13.12 5.13
C ARG A 113 13.54 -13.80 4.53
N VAL A 114 13.48 -15.13 4.66
CA VAL A 114 12.35 -15.93 4.20
C VAL A 114 11.43 -16.23 5.38
N LEU A 115 10.18 -15.84 5.24
CA LEU A 115 9.12 -16.14 6.20
C LEU A 115 8.15 -17.11 5.55
N ARG A 116 8.18 -18.38 5.98
CA ARG A 116 7.29 -19.42 5.49
C ARG A 116 5.92 -19.28 6.13
N ILE A 117 4.87 -19.56 5.36
CA ILE A 117 3.47 -19.55 5.79
C ILE A 117 2.97 -20.99 5.64
N PRO A 118 3.07 -21.83 6.69
CA PRO A 118 2.75 -23.26 6.59
C PRO A 118 1.30 -23.53 6.20
N ALA A 119 0.36 -22.74 6.71
CA ALA A 119 -1.08 -22.87 6.44
C ALA A 119 -1.41 -22.81 4.94
N ASP A 120 -0.71 -21.94 4.20
CA ASP A 120 -0.97 -21.68 2.78
C ASP A 120 0.04 -22.41 1.87
N ARG A 121 0.99 -23.16 2.46
CA ARG A 121 2.12 -23.80 1.75
C ARG A 121 2.89 -22.83 0.85
N THR A 122 3.04 -21.60 1.31
CA THR A 122 3.71 -20.52 0.59
C THR A 122 4.69 -19.82 1.51
N TYR A 123 5.33 -18.76 1.02
CA TYR A 123 6.26 -17.93 1.78
C TYR A 123 6.28 -16.52 1.22
N ILE A 124 6.85 -15.61 2.01
CA ILE A 124 7.20 -14.26 1.58
C ILE A 124 8.69 -14.02 1.85
N THR A 125 9.26 -13.05 1.14
CA THR A 125 10.62 -12.59 1.41
C THR A 125 10.62 -11.13 1.84
N VAL A 126 11.27 -10.85 2.96
CA VAL A 126 11.34 -9.51 3.58
C VAL A 126 12.79 -9.03 3.64
N GLU A 127 12.98 -7.78 4.06
CA GLU A 127 14.33 -7.25 4.28
C GLU A 127 15.05 -8.07 5.37
N PRO A 128 16.38 -8.30 5.26
CA PRO A 128 17.09 -9.29 6.08
C PRO A 128 17.09 -8.98 7.59
N GLU A 129 16.94 -7.71 7.95
CA GLU A 129 16.91 -7.16 9.31
C GLU A 129 15.51 -7.27 9.93
N GLN A 130 14.48 -7.44 9.09
CA GLN A 130 13.10 -7.64 9.56
C GLN A 130 12.93 -9.08 10.04
N SER A 131 12.13 -9.28 11.09
CA SER A 131 11.61 -10.56 11.55
C SER A 131 10.11 -10.64 11.25
N ALA A 132 9.47 -11.80 11.44
CA ALA A 132 8.00 -11.89 11.35
C ALA A 132 7.31 -10.88 12.27
N GLY A 133 7.84 -10.69 13.48
CA GLY A 133 7.34 -9.71 14.45
C GLY A 133 7.51 -8.26 13.98
N SER A 134 8.69 -7.85 13.52
CA SER A 134 8.89 -6.46 13.09
C SER A 134 8.21 -6.15 11.76
N TYR A 135 8.12 -7.13 10.85
CA TYR A 135 7.35 -7.03 9.62
C TYR A 135 5.86 -6.78 9.91
N THR A 136 5.24 -7.65 10.71
CA THR A 136 3.80 -7.54 11.04
C THR A 136 3.51 -6.28 11.86
N ALA A 137 4.37 -5.93 12.83
CA ALA A 137 4.26 -4.70 13.59
C ALA A 137 4.38 -3.46 12.71
N GLY A 138 5.33 -3.45 11.76
CA GLY A 138 5.50 -2.37 10.79
C GLY A 138 4.26 -2.18 9.90
N LEU A 139 3.69 -3.29 9.38
CA LEU A 139 2.44 -3.26 8.62
C LEU A 139 1.29 -2.72 9.49
N ARG A 140 1.13 -3.25 10.70
CA ARG A 140 0.06 -2.83 11.62
C ARG A 140 0.18 -1.35 11.96
N GLN A 141 1.39 -0.86 12.25
CA GLN A 141 1.61 0.54 12.57
C GLN A 141 1.34 1.45 11.37
N LYS A 142 1.78 1.08 10.17
CA LYS A 142 1.49 1.82 8.93
C LYS A 142 -0.01 2.02 8.74
N TYR A 143 -0.80 0.94 8.79
CA TYR A 143 -2.24 1.03 8.55
C TYR A 143 -3.01 1.63 9.73
N THR A 144 -2.56 1.42 10.96
CA THR A 144 -3.13 2.10 12.14
C THR A 144 -2.94 3.62 12.05
N THR A 145 -1.78 4.07 11.57
CA THR A 145 -1.50 5.50 11.39
C THR A 145 -2.41 6.10 10.33
N ILE A 146 -2.58 5.43 9.19
CA ILE A 146 -3.51 5.84 8.13
C ILE A 146 -4.94 5.91 8.69
N PHE A 147 -5.37 4.87 9.41
CA PHE A 147 -6.69 4.80 10.01
C PHE A 147 -6.94 5.93 11.01
N ALA A 148 -5.98 6.18 11.91
CA ALA A 148 -6.07 7.23 12.93
C ALA A 148 -6.15 8.63 12.30
N LEU A 149 -5.28 8.94 11.33
CA LEU A 149 -5.28 10.25 10.66
C LEU A 149 -6.56 10.50 9.87
N ALA A 150 -7.01 9.50 9.10
CA ALA A 150 -8.23 9.61 8.32
C ALA A 150 -9.47 9.70 9.22
N GLY A 151 -9.52 8.92 10.30
CA GLY A 151 -10.59 8.96 11.31
C GLY A 151 -10.65 10.31 12.02
N ALA A 152 -9.50 10.84 12.45
CA ALA A 152 -9.42 12.16 13.05
C ALA A 152 -9.96 13.25 12.11
N TYR A 153 -9.61 13.21 10.83
CA TYR A 153 -10.13 14.17 9.86
C TYR A 153 -11.65 14.09 9.71
N VAL A 154 -12.21 12.89 9.55
CA VAL A 154 -13.67 12.68 9.41
C VAL A 154 -14.40 13.21 10.65
N LEU A 155 -13.89 12.92 11.85
CA LEU A 155 -14.48 13.39 13.10
C LEU A 155 -14.44 14.91 13.20
N LEU A 156 -13.29 15.54 12.94
CA LEU A 156 -13.14 17.00 13.00
C LEU A 156 -14.02 17.69 11.96
N TYR A 157 -14.11 17.14 10.74
CA TYR A 157 -14.97 17.68 9.68
C TYR A 157 -16.45 17.61 10.08
N GLY A 158 -16.89 16.46 10.60
CA GLY A 158 -18.25 16.27 11.10
C GLY A 158 -18.60 17.21 12.25
N LEU A 159 -17.71 17.34 13.24
CA LEU A 159 -17.87 18.27 14.36
C LEU A 159 -17.97 19.72 13.90
N GLY A 160 -17.09 20.15 12.99
CA GLY A 160 -17.14 21.50 12.41
C GLY A 160 -18.47 21.77 11.71
N TRP A 161 -19.01 20.78 10.99
CA TRP A 161 -20.31 20.89 10.33
C TRP A 161 -21.47 20.97 11.32
N CYS A 162 -21.45 20.15 12.38
CA CYS A 162 -22.43 20.21 13.47
C CYS A 162 -22.47 21.59 14.14
N VAL A 163 -21.30 22.15 14.48
CA VAL A 163 -21.19 23.49 15.08
C VAL A 163 -21.77 24.56 14.14
N LEU A 164 -21.45 24.52 12.85
CA LEU A 164 -21.99 25.47 11.87
C LEU A 164 -23.52 25.40 11.77
N ILE A 165 -24.11 24.21 11.84
CA ILE A 165 -25.57 24.02 11.84
C ILE A 165 -26.19 24.62 13.12
N LEU A 166 -25.60 24.34 14.29
CA LEU A 166 -26.07 24.86 15.57
C LEU A 166 -26.02 26.40 15.62
N VAL A 167 -24.91 27.00 15.18
CA VAL A 167 -24.77 28.47 15.11
C VAL A 167 -25.77 29.10 14.16
N LYS A 168 -26.02 28.49 12.99
CA LYS A 168 -27.04 28.97 12.05
C LYS A 168 -28.45 28.91 12.64
N LYS A 169 -28.79 27.84 13.37
CA LYS A 169 -30.08 27.74 14.08
C LYS A 169 -30.23 28.82 15.15
N ALA A 170 -29.19 29.05 15.97
CA ALA A 170 -29.20 30.08 17.01
C ALA A 170 -29.40 31.50 16.44
N LYS A 171 -28.71 31.84 15.34
CA LYS A 171 -28.88 33.15 14.68
C LYS A 171 -30.28 33.35 14.08
N ARG A 172 -30.90 32.31 13.52
CA ARG A 172 -32.29 32.40 13.03
C ARG A 172 -33.30 32.58 14.17
N GLY A 173 -33.08 31.93 15.32
CA GLY A 173 -33.90 32.14 16.51
C GLY A 173 -33.80 33.56 17.09
N SER A 174 -32.63 34.19 17.00
CA SER A 174 -32.39 35.56 17.48
C SER A 174 -32.92 36.67 16.57
N GLN A 175 -33.24 36.40 15.29
CA GLN A 175 -33.84 37.38 14.36
C GLN A 175 -35.37 37.30 14.29
N ALA A 176 -35.99 36.38 15.04
CA ALA A 176 -37.43 36.19 15.09
C ALA A 176 -38.09 36.89 16.30
N TRP A 177 -37.37 37.80 16.96
CA TRP A 177 -37.82 38.64 18.07
C TRP A 177 -37.60 40.11 17.74
#